data_AF-A0A535Y0V1-F1
#
_entry.id   AF-A0A535Y0V1-F1
#
_cell.length_a   1.000
_cell.length_b   1.000
_cell.length_c   1.000
_cell.angle_alpha   90.00
_cell.angle_beta   90.00
_cell.angle_gamma   90.00
#
_symmetry.space_group_name_H-M   'P 1'
#
loop_
_entity.id
_entity.type
_entity.pdbx_description
1 polymer ?
#
loop_
_entity_poly.entity_id
_entity_poly.type
_entity_poly.pdbx_seq_one_letter_code
_entity_poly.pdbx_strand_id
1 'polypeptide(L)'
;MTQPLLEIHAFRQTQTAFQARIFHESGIDLLQPEVPVFGQPYALPYEFPLFQAFASLPMDVGIDPDPAMRLTALVSFVIAAFCLWRLVRRMADAVTAVAALVAFLFSPFAIVWSRTSMIEYFVIAAALGYLWAGLAWRDERAPWQWLVAVVLGRSP
;
A
#
# COMPACT_ATOMS: atom_id res chain seq x y z
N MET A 1 12.13 7.69 -21.66
CA MET A 1 11.77 6.91 -20.45
C MET A 1 10.45 6.19 -20.70
N THR A 2 10.46 5.25 -21.65
CA THR A 2 9.29 4.50 -22.12
C THR A 2 9.67 3.03 -22.09
N GLN A 3 9.76 2.47 -20.90
CA GLN A 3 9.77 1.02 -20.73
C GLN A 3 8.36 0.61 -20.34
N PRO A 4 7.65 -0.19 -21.17
CA PRO A 4 6.38 -0.79 -20.80
C PRO A 4 6.53 -1.60 -19.51
N LEU A 5 5.41 -1.96 -18.86
CA LEU A 5 5.33 -2.85 -17.68
C LEU A 5 5.79 -4.31 -17.98
N LEU A 6 6.90 -4.48 -18.68
CA LEU A 6 7.56 -5.74 -19.04
C LEU A 6 8.64 -6.12 -18.03
N GLU A 7 8.42 -5.83 -16.75
CA GLU A 7 9.22 -6.39 -15.66
C GLU A 7 8.61 -7.71 -15.16
N ILE A 8 9.28 -8.39 -14.24
CA ILE A 8 8.79 -9.62 -13.60
C ILE A 8 7.36 -9.34 -13.06
N HIS A 9 6.43 -10.27 -13.30
CA HIS A 9 5.00 -10.14 -12.95
C HIS A 9 4.16 -9.11 -13.75
N ALA A 10 4.51 -8.83 -15.01
CA ALA A 10 3.75 -7.97 -15.92
C ALA A 10 2.22 -8.18 -15.89
N PHE A 11 1.76 -9.44 -15.82
CA PHE A 11 0.33 -9.75 -15.71
C PHE A 11 -0.30 -9.10 -14.47
N ARG A 12 0.32 -9.24 -13.29
CA ARG A 12 -0.18 -8.66 -12.03
C ARG A 12 -0.13 -7.14 -12.06
N GLN A 13 0.97 -6.57 -12.53
CA GLN A 13 1.13 -5.12 -12.63
C GLN A 13 0.03 -4.49 -13.51
N THR A 14 -0.21 -5.08 -14.68
CA THR A 14 -1.26 -4.61 -15.59
C THR A 14 -2.65 -4.83 -15.01
N GLN A 15 -2.88 -5.97 -14.34
CA GLN A 15 -4.17 -6.26 -13.70
C GLN A 15 -4.49 -5.27 -12.58
N THR A 16 -3.53 -4.93 -11.71
CA THR A 16 -3.70 -3.92 -10.66
C THR A 16 -3.89 -2.53 -11.25
N ALA A 17 -3.09 -2.15 -12.26
CA ALA A 17 -3.22 -0.87 -12.94
C ALA A 17 -4.56 -0.71 -13.68
N PHE A 18 -5.07 -1.78 -14.28
CA PHE A 18 -6.35 -1.77 -14.98
C PHE A 18 -7.52 -1.46 -14.04
N GLN A 19 -7.54 -2.06 -12.86
CA GLN A 19 -8.55 -1.73 -11.84
C GLN A 19 -8.46 -0.26 -11.38
N ALA A 20 -7.25 0.27 -11.17
CA ALA A 20 -7.07 1.68 -10.79
C ALA A 20 -7.58 2.64 -11.89
N ARG A 21 -7.33 2.30 -13.16
CA ARG A 21 -7.88 3.04 -14.30
C ARG A 21 -9.40 3.00 -14.33
N ILE A 22 -10.02 1.84 -14.07
CA ILE A 22 -11.49 1.73 -13.98
C ILE A 22 -12.04 2.65 -12.90
N PHE A 23 -11.39 2.73 -11.74
CA PHE A 23 -11.81 3.65 -10.69
C PHE A 23 -11.68 5.12 -11.06
N HIS A 24 -10.65 5.48 -11.84
CA HIS A 24 -10.52 6.82 -12.40
C HIS A 24 -11.65 7.12 -13.40
N GLU A 25 -11.99 6.17 -14.28
CA GLU A 25 -12.96 6.37 -15.36
C GLU A 25 -14.43 6.30 -14.91
N SER A 26 -14.74 5.39 -13.99
CA SER A 26 -16.11 5.03 -13.60
C SER A 26 -16.44 5.37 -12.14
N GLY A 27 -15.48 5.87 -11.38
CA GLY A 27 -15.60 6.13 -9.94
C GLY A 27 -15.15 4.96 -9.07
N ILE A 28 -14.83 5.26 -7.81
CA ILE A 28 -14.34 4.28 -6.83
C ILE A 28 -15.53 3.52 -6.21
N ASP A 29 -15.59 2.21 -6.46
CA ASP A 29 -16.44 1.27 -5.71
C ASP A 29 -15.56 0.19 -5.06
N LEU A 30 -15.44 0.26 -3.73
CA LEU A 30 -14.62 -0.68 -2.94
C LEU A 30 -15.37 -1.98 -2.59
N LEU A 31 -16.70 -1.97 -2.65
CA LEU A 31 -17.53 -3.11 -2.23
C LEU A 31 -17.89 -4.00 -3.41
N GLN A 32 -18.01 -3.41 -4.60
CA GLN A 32 -18.26 -4.10 -5.86
C GLN A 32 -17.24 -3.65 -6.92
N PRO A 33 -15.93 -3.93 -6.73
CA PRO A 33 -14.92 -3.58 -7.71
C PRO A 33 -15.10 -4.41 -8.99
N GLU A 34 -15.34 -3.71 -10.10
CA GLU A 34 -15.48 -4.34 -11.42
C GLU A 34 -14.16 -4.33 -12.20
N VAL A 35 -13.84 -5.48 -12.79
CA VAL A 35 -12.75 -5.74 -13.72
C VAL A 35 -13.29 -6.61 -14.86
N PRO A 36 -13.56 -6.05 -16.06
CA PRO A 36 -14.23 -6.77 -17.14
C PRO A 36 -13.30 -7.74 -17.89
N VAL A 37 -12.78 -8.73 -17.16
CA VAL A 37 -11.85 -9.76 -17.69
C VAL A 37 -12.54 -11.12 -17.87
N PHE A 38 -13.44 -11.52 -16.96
CA PHE A 38 -14.08 -12.86 -16.98
C PHE A 38 -15.58 -12.86 -17.30
N GLY A 39 -16.11 -11.78 -17.90
CA GLY A 39 -17.55 -11.62 -18.12
C GLY A 39 -18.32 -11.26 -16.85
N GLN A 40 -19.64 -11.13 -16.92
CA GLN A 40 -20.47 -10.81 -15.75
C GLN A 40 -20.28 -11.87 -14.65
N PRO A 41 -20.15 -11.49 -13.36
CA PRO A 41 -20.44 -10.17 -12.75
C PRO A 41 -19.24 -9.20 -12.72
N TYR A 42 -18.24 -9.39 -13.60
CA TYR A 42 -17.02 -8.58 -13.67
C TYR A 42 -16.21 -8.53 -12.36
N ALA A 43 -16.42 -9.49 -11.46
CA ALA A 43 -15.71 -9.55 -10.20
C ALA A 43 -14.34 -10.23 -10.38
N LEU A 44 -13.29 -9.58 -9.89
CA LEU A 44 -11.94 -10.15 -9.82
C LEU A 44 -11.30 -9.93 -8.44
N PRO A 45 -11.79 -10.62 -7.39
CA PRO A 45 -11.39 -10.37 -6.02
C PRO A 45 -10.05 -11.04 -5.70
N TYR A 46 -8.94 -10.43 -6.09
CA TYR A 46 -7.61 -10.86 -5.65
C TYR A 46 -7.11 -10.14 -4.40
N GLU A 47 -7.47 -8.87 -4.24
CA GLU A 47 -7.06 -8.01 -3.14
C GLU A 47 -8.14 -6.97 -2.86
N PHE A 48 -8.19 -6.45 -1.63
CA PHE A 48 -9.08 -5.34 -1.31
C PHE A 48 -8.60 -4.08 -2.06
N PRO A 49 -9.45 -3.43 -2.88
CA PRO A 49 -8.99 -2.55 -3.95
C PRO A 49 -8.61 -1.13 -3.47
N LEU A 50 -8.20 -1.00 -2.22
CA LEU A 50 -7.89 0.29 -1.60
C LEU A 50 -6.63 0.93 -2.21
N PHE A 51 -5.64 0.13 -2.56
CA PHE A 51 -4.45 0.62 -3.24
C PHE A 51 -4.77 1.17 -4.62
N GLN A 52 -5.62 0.48 -5.38
CA GLN A 52 -6.11 0.91 -6.67
C GLN A 52 -6.91 2.22 -6.57
N ALA A 53 -7.73 2.35 -5.53
CA ALA A 53 -8.48 3.57 -5.26
C ALA A 53 -7.56 4.75 -4.92
N PHE A 54 -6.48 4.53 -4.16
CA PHE A 54 -5.48 5.59 -3.95
C PHE A 54 -4.70 5.90 -5.24
N ALA A 55 -4.42 4.90 -6.07
CA ALA A 55 -3.70 5.08 -7.31
C ALA A 55 -4.52 5.75 -8.42
N SER A 56 -5.85 5.80 -8.32
CA SER A 56 -6.69 6.57 -9.25
C SER A 56 -6.62 8.09 -8.98
N LEU A 57 -6.35 8.52 -7.73
CA LEU A 57 -6.33 9.95 -7.37
C LEU A 57 -5.27 10.77 -8.14
N PRO A 58 -4.03 10.29 -8.35
CA PRO A 58 -3.07 10.96 -9.24
C PRO A 58 -3.58 11.06 -10.68
N MET A 59 -4.38 10.10 -11.15
CA MET A 59 -4.95 10.12 -12.50
C MET A 59 -6.00 11.24 -12.65
N ASP A 60 -6.76 11.52 -11.59
CA ASP A 60 -7.74 12.61 -11.56
C ASP A 60 -7.11 14.00 -11.72
N VAL A 61 -5.81 14.15 -11.39
CA VAL A 61 -5.03 15.38 -11.60
C VAL A 61 -4.20 15.37 -12.89
N GLY A 62 -4.44 14.38 -13.77
CA GLY A 62 -3.85 14.30 -15.11
C GLY A 62 -2.54 13.52 -15.21
N ILE A 63 -2.19 12.70 -14.20
CA ILE A 63 -1.02 11.82 -14.27
C ILE A 63 -1.40 10.52 -15.00
N ASP A 64 -0.59 10.09 -15.96
CA ASP A 64 -0.83 8.83 -16.68
C ASP A 64 -0.91 7.62 -15.72
N PRO A 65 -1.63 6.54 -16.08
CA PRO A 65 -1.84 5.40 -15.19
C PRO A 65 -0.55 4.76 -14.66
N ASP A 66 0.44 4.52 -15.54
CA ASP A 66 1.71 3.91 -15.16
C ASP A 66 2.48 4.71 -14.10
N PRO A 67 2.77 6.02 -14.28
CA PRO A 67 3.40 6.83 -13.24
C PRO A 67 2.52 7.01 -12.01
N ALA A 68 1.19 7.07 -12.13
CA ALA A 68 0.27 7.15 -10.98
C ALA A 68 0.40 5.92 -10.07
N MET A 69 0.43 4.72 -10.66
CA MET A 69 0.63 3.46 -9.93
C MET A 69 1.98 3.42 -9.22
N ARG A 70 3.07 3.76 -9.94
CA ARG A 70 4.43 3.77 -9.39
C ARG A 70 4.61 4.81 -8.29
N LEU A 71 3.99 5.98 -8.44
CA LEU A 71 3.99 7.03 -7.42
C LEU A 71 3.30 6.52 -6.15
N THR A 72 2.17 5.85 -6.29
CA THR A 72 1.41 5.30 -5.15
C THR A 72 2.19 4.20 -4.44
N ALA A 73 2.85 3.31 -5.19
CA ALA A 73 3.76 2.30 -4.63
C ALA A 73 4.95 2.94 -3.91
N LEU A 74 5.57 3.96 -4.49
CA LEU A 74 6.70 4.68 -3.90
C LEU A 74 6.29 5.41 -2.60
N VAL A 75 5.16 6.09 -2.59
CA VAL A 75 4.61 6.73 -1.39
C VAL A 75 4.35 5.67 -0.31
N SER A 76 3.77 4.53 -0.69
CA SER A 76 3.54 3.41 0.23
C SER A 76 4.85 2.85 0.79
N PHE A 77 5.91 2.76 -0.02
CA PHE A 77 7.23 2.34 0.43
C PHE A 77 7.84 3.30 1.46
N VAL A 78 7.71 4.62 1.23
CA VAL A 78 8.17 5.64 2.18
C VAL A 78 7.39 5.57 3.49
N ILE A 79 6.07 5.37 3.42
CA ILE A 79 5.23 5.18 4.62
C ILE A 79 5.65 3.91 5.35
N ALA A 80 5.89 2.80 4.65
CA ALA A 80 6.38 1.55 5.25
C ALA A 80 7.72 1.75 5.98
N ALA A 81 8.67 2.47 5.36
CA ALA A 81 9.95 2.80 5.97
C ALA A 81 9.77 3.62 7.25
N PHE A 82 8.89 4.63 7.21
CA PHE A 82 8.57 5.45 8.38
C PHE A 82 7.91 4.63 9.51
N CYS A 83 6.94 3.78 9.18
CA CYS A 83 6.29 2.88 10.14
C CYS A 83 7.28 1.89 10.76
N LEU A 84 8.21 1.33 9.97
CA LEU A 84 9.28 0.47 10.46
C LEU A 84 10.15 1.22 11.48
N TRP A 85 10.62 2.42 11.12
CA TRP A 85 11.43 3.24 12.02
C TRP A 85 10.68 3.54 13.33
N ARG A 86 9.40 3.95 13.25
CA ARG A 86 8.55 4.22 14.42
C ARG A 86 8.40 2.99 15.32
N LEU A 87 8.19 1.82 14.73
CA LEU A 87 8.06 0.54 15.43
C LEU A 87 9.36 0.19 16.15
N VAL A 88 10.50 0.20 15.45
CA VAL A 88 11.80 -0.16 16.02
C VAL A 88 12.24 0.86 17.07
N ARG A 89 12.00 2.16 16.87
CA ARG A 89 12.28 3.21 17.88
C ARG A 89 11.53 2.99 19.20
N ARG A 90 10.42 2.26 19.18
CA ARG A 90 9.62 1.93 20.37
C ARG A 90 10.12 0.67 21.07
N MET A 91 10.81 -0.22 20.36
CA MET A 91 11.27 -1.53 20.86
C MET A 91 12.77 -1.57 21.16
N ALA A 92 13.55 -0.67 20.56
CA ALA A 92 15.01 -0.63 20.63
C ALA A 92 15.53 0.82 20.68
N ASP A 93 16.85 0.96 20.81
CA ASP A 93 17.53 2.25 20.83
C ASP A 93 17.52 2.97 19.47
N ALA A 94 17.99 4.22 19.46
CA ALA A 94 17.97 5.07 18.27
C ALA A 94 18.86 4.56 17.14
N VAL A 95 20.02 3.99 17.48
CA VAL A 95 20.99 3.51 16.49
C VAL A 95 20.41 2.29 15.79
N THR A 96 19.86 1.35 16.54
CA THR A 96 19.20 0.16 15.97
C THR A 96 18.05 0.52 15.04
N ALA A 97 17.23 1.51 15.40
CA ALA A 97 16.12 1.95 14.54
C ALA A 97 16.58 2.62 13.25
N VAL A 98 17.63 3.44 13.31
CA VAL A 98 18.23 4.04 12.11
C VAL A 98 18.89 2.96 11.25
N ALA A 99 19.59 2.00 11.85
CA ALA A 99 20.19 0.88 11.14
C ALA A 99 19.12 0.05 10.40
N ALA A 100 18.00 -0.27 11.04
CA ALA A 100 16.87 -0.97 10.42
C ALA A 100 16.26 -0.18 9.25
N LEU A 101 16.08 1.13 9.43
CA LEU A 101 15.58 2.03 8.38
C LEU A 101 16.51 2.05 7.16
N VAL A 102 17.82 2.21 7.38
CA VAL A 102 18.84 2.19 6.33
C VAL A 102 18.85 0.82 5.64
N ALA A 103 18.86 -0.27 6.40
CA ALA A 103 18.84 -1.62 5.83
C ALA A 103 17.59 -1.85 4.95
N PHE A 104 16.42 -1.36 5.36
CA PHE A 104 15.20 -1.44 4.57
C PHE A 104 15.27 -0.58 3.29
N LEU A 105 15.67 0.69 3.41
CA LEU A 105 15.73 1.63 2.28
C LEU A 105 16.75 1.21 1.21
N PHE A 106 17.87 0.62 1.63
CA PHE A 106 18.96 0.22 0.73
C PHE A 106 18.96 -1.28 0.41
N SER A 107 17.94 -2.01 0.83
CA SER A 107 17.77 -3.41 0.45
C SER A 107 17.56 -3.50 -1.07
N PRO A 108 18.37 -4.30 -1.81
CA PRO A 108 18.18 -4.48 -3.25
C PRO A 108 16.78 -4.96 -3.61
N PHE A 109 16.22 -5.86 -2.79
CA PHE A 109 14.85 -6.34 -2.93
C PHE A 109 13.87 -5.18 -2.83
N ALA A 110 14.08 -4.29 -1.88
CA ALA A 110 13.14 -3.22 -1.62
C ALA A 110 13.15 -2.12 -2.69
N ILE A 111 14.34 -1.78 -3.17
CA ILE A 111 14.50 -0.84 -4.28
C ILE A 111 13.82 -1.38 -5.54
N VAL A 112 14.00 -2.66 -5.87
CA VAL A 112 13.37 -3.26 -7.05
C VAL A 112 11.85 -3.23 -6.93
N TRP A 113 11.30 -3.72 -5.81
CA TRP A 113 9.85 -3.81 -5.60
C TRP A 113 9.16 -2.46 -5.39
N SER A 114 9.86 -1.43 -4.90
CA SER A 114 9.27 -0.10 -4.71
C SER A 114 8.87 0.60 -6.01
N ARG A 115 9.35 0.09 -7.15
CA ARG A 115 9.12 0.64 -8.50
C ARG A 115 8.08 -0.13 -9.29
N THR A 116 7.57 -1.25 -8.77
CA THR A 116 6.53 -2.03 -9.45
C THR A 116 5.16 -1.41 -9.18
N SER A 117 4.23 -1.58 -10.12
CA SER A 117 2.86 -1.06 -10.02
C SER A 117 1.97 -1.99 -9.17
N MET A 118 2.40 -2.29 -7.93
CA MET A 118 1.78 -3.33 -7.10
C MET A 118 1.59 -2.91 -5.62
N ILE A 119 0.76 -3.66 -4.90
CA ILE A 119 0.22 -3.32 -3.58
C ILE A 119 1.17 -3.61 -2.40
N GLU A 120 2.29 -4.29 -2.61
CA GLU A 120 3.06 -4.93 -1.54
C GLU A 120 3.48 -3.95 -0.45
N TYR A 121 4.01 -2.79 -0.82
CA TYR A 121 4.42 -1.78 0.17
C TYR A 121 3.26 -1.10 0.87
N PHE A 122 2.09 -1.05 0.24
CA PHE A 122 0.87 -0.58 0.91
C PHE A 122 0.47 -1.55 2.03
N VAL A 123 0.52 -2.87 1.78
CA VAL A 123 0.25 -3.89 2.80
C VAL A 123 1.30 -3.85 3.90
N ILE A 124 2.59 -3.72 3.56
CA ILE A 124 3.67 -3.63 4.55
C ILE A 124 3.51 -2.39 5.42
N ALA A 125 3.19 -1.24 4.83
CA ALA A 125 2.90 0.00 5.56
C ALA A 125 1.74 -0.19 6.54
N ALA A 126 0.62 -0.76 6.08
CA ALA A 126 -0.55 -1.02 6.91
C ALA A 126 -0.24 -1.99 8.06
N ALA A 127 0.49 -3.08 7.78
CA ALA A 127 0.87 -4.07 8.79
C ALA A 127 1.80 -3.49 9.86
N LEU A 128 2.85 -2.76 9.46
CA LEU A 128 3.77 -2.10 10.39
C LEU A 128 3.07 -1.01 11.21
N GLY A 129 2.20 -0.22 10.55
CA GLY A 129 1.38 0.79 11.20
C GLY A 129 0.44 0.18 12.25
N TYR A 130 -0.21 -0.93 11.92
CA TYR A 130 -1.06 -1.68 12.85
C TYR A 130 -0.29 -2.20 14.06
N LEU A 131 0.88 -2.82 13.84
CA LEU A 131 1.73 -3.31 14.94
C LEU A 131 2.20 -2.18 15.85
N TRP A 132 2.63 -1.06 15.26
CA TRP A 132 3.06 0.11 16.02
C TRP A 132 1.90 0.70 16.84
N ALA A 133 0.72 0.87 16.23
CA ALA A 133 -0.46 1.40 16.90
C ALA A 133 -0.94 0.47 18.04
N GLY A 134 -0.93 -0.84 17.82
CA GLY A 134 -1.30 -1.83 18.84
C GLY A 134 -0.35 -1.81 20.04
N LEU A 135 0.95 -1.67 19.82
CA LEU A 135 1.93 -1.48 20.90
C LEU A 135 1.74 -0.14 21.62
N ALA A 136 1.53 0.94 20.87
CA ALA A 136 1.28 2.26 21.44
C ALA A 136 0.05 2.26 22.34
N TRP A 137 -1.03 1.60 21.91
CA TRP A 137 -2.24 1.44 22.71
C TRP A 137 -2.03 0.65 24.00
N ARG A 138 -1.28 -0.44 23.91
CA ARG A 138 -0.97 -1.26 25.09
C ARG A 138 -0.20 -0.47 26.15
N ASP A 139 0.78 0.34 25.71
CA ASP A 139 1.67 1.05 26.63
C ASP A 139 1.05 2.34 27.20
N GLU A 140 0.25 3.07 26.41
CA GLU A 140 -0.25 4.41 26.77
C GLU A 140 -1.70 4.42 27.29
N ARG A 141 -2.49 3.34 27.07
CA ARG A 141 -3.91 3.24 27.44
C ARG A 141 -4.76 4.46 27.02
N ALA A 142 -4.37 5.16 25.95
CA ALA A 142 -5.00 6.41 25.55
C ALA A 142 -6.31 6.15 24.77
N PRO A 143 -7.44 6.80 25.13
CA PRO A 143 -8.77 6.48 24.58
C PRO A 143 -8.96 6.83 23.09
N TRP A 144 -8.09 7.64 22.47
CA TRP A 144 -8.21 8.01 21.05
C TRP A 144 -7.79 6.90 20.08
N GLN A 145 -6.97 5.94 20.54
CA GLN A 145 -6.50 4.78 19.77
C GLN A 145 -7.59 3.71 19.58
N TRP A 146 -8.76 3.86 20.22
CA TRP A 146 -9.92 2.99 20.02
C TRP A 146 -10.52 3.10 18.62
N LEU A 147 -10.48 4.27 17.99
CA LEU A 147 -11.03 4.45 16.63
C LEU A 147 -10.26 3.63 15.59
N VAL A 148 -8.94 3.46 15.76
CA VAL A 148 -8.11 2.61 14.88
C VAL A 148 -8.33 1.12 15.18
N ALA A 149 -8.55 0.77 16.44
CA ALA A 149 -8.80 -0.61 16.87
C ALA A 149 -10.21 -1.12 16.46
N VAL A 150 -11.23 -0.26 16.47
CA VAL A 150 -12.62 -0.62 16.12
C VAL A 150 -12.78 -0.83 14.61
N VAL A 151 -12.07 -0.09 13.76
CA VAL A 151 -12.14 -0.25 12.29
C VAL A 151 -11.53 -1.57 11.80
N LEU A 152 -10.61 -2.18 12.55
CA LEU A 152 -9.91 -3.41 12.15
C LEU A 152 -10.34 -4.68 12.90
N GLY A 153 -11.49 -4.62 13.58
CA GLY A 153 -12.16 -5.81 14.09
C GLY A 153 -11.59 -6.33 15.40
N ARG A 154 -12.36 -6.13 16.46
CA ARG A 154 -12.32 -7.03 17.61
C ARG A 154 -13.68 -7.03 18.30
N SER A 155 -14.06 -8.21 18.79
CA SER A 155 -14.84 -8.29 20.02
C SER A 155 -14.17 -9.32 20.94
N PRO A 156 -14.35 -9.17 22.25
CA PRO A 156 -13.34 -9.24 23.31
C PRO A 156 -12.68 -10.61 23.55
#